data_AF-A0A955T1P4-F1
#
_entry.id   AF-A0A955T1P4-F1
#
_cell.length_a   1.000
_cell.length_b   1.000
_cell.length_c   1.000
_cell.angle_alpha   90.00
_cell.angle_beta   90.00
_cell.angle_gamma   90.00
#
_symmetry.space_group_name_H-M   'P 1'
#
loop_
_entity.id
_entity.type
_entity.pdbx_description
1 polymer ?
#
loop_
_entity_poly.entity_id
_entity_poly.type
_entity_poly.pdbx_seq_one_letter_code
_entity_poly.pdbx_strand_id
1 'polypeptide(L)'
;YYEENFSGHDISLINWPMNDYMEGNFFNVTGEEKAKHTIGAKQLSLSLLYWLQTEAPHDHGEGVGWPGLRLCPEVTGTQDGLAKAAYIRESRRIVSKFTITEAHVGTEMRMEITGKDKSEVTAHPFGFTVGIGSYRIDLHPSTGGDNYIDISSLPFQIHLGSLIPIRVTNLLAACKNIGTTHITNGCYRLHPVEWNIGEAAGYLAAWC
;
A
#
# COMPACT_ATOMS: atom_id res chain seq x y z
N TYR A 1 -17.54 -14.94 -6.70
CA TYR A 1 -18.66 -15.89 -6.69
C TYR A 1 -18.82 -16.37 -5.27
N TYR A 2 -19.85 -15.87 -4.56
CA TYR A 2 -20.22 -16.36 -3.23
C TYR A 2 -21.11 -17.60 -3.41
N GLU A 3 -21.00 -18.58 -2.50
CA GLU A 3 -21.85 -19.77 -2.50
C GLU A 3 -23.33 -19.41 -2.29
N GLU A 4 -24.24 -20.21 -2.86
CA GLU A 4 -25.70 -20.00 -2.85
C GLU A 4 -26.34 -19.85 -1.46
N ASN A 5 -25.62 -20.18 -0.38
CA ASN A 5 -26.11 -20.14 1.01
C ASN A 5 -25.55 -18.96 1.84
N PHE A 6 -24.87 -17.97 1.23
CA PHE A 6 -24.44 -16.79 1.98
C PHE A 6 -25.65 -15.89 2.27
N SER A 7 -26.00 -15.73 3.55
CA SER A 7 -27.22 -15.05 4.03
C SER A 7 -27.27 -13.53 3.80
N GLY A 8 -26.44 -12.98 2.90
CA GLY A 8 -26.58 -11.61 2.41
C GLY A 8 -26.42 -10.52 3.48
N HIS A 9 -25.39 -10.62 4.32
CA HIS A 9 -25.01 -9.50 5.18
C HIS A 9 -24.05 -8.56 4.46
N ASP A 10 -24.11 -7.26 4.78
CA ASP A 10 -23.11 -6.29 4.34
C ASP A 10 -21.74 -6.69 4.90
N ILE A 11 -20.74 -6.81 4.02
CA ILE A 11 -19.37 -7.19 4.37
C ILE A 11 -18.46 -5.98 4.17
N SER A 12 -17.65 -5.69 5.19
CA SER A 12 -16.60 -4.68 5.11
C SER A 12 -15.22 -5.32 5.35
N LEU A 13 -14.27 -5.02 4.48
CA LEU A 13 -12.85 -5.29 4.72
C LEU A 13 -12.19 -4.02 5.25
N ILE A 14 -11.70 -4.07 6.48
CA ILE A 14 -11.21 -2.88 7.20
C ILE A 14 -9.68 -2.85 7.22
N ASN A 15 -9.13 -1.74 6.73
CA ASN A 15 -7.72 -1.38 6.82
C ASN A 15 -7.64 0.09 7.24
N TRP A 16 -7.35 0.34 8.52
CA TRP A 16 -7.35 1.66 9.14
C TRP A 16 -6.02 1.91 9.86
N PRO A 17 -5.64 3.18 10.11
CA PRO A 17 -4.45 3.48 10.91
C PRO A 17 -4.44 2.80 12.28
N MET A 18 -5.62 2.58 12.89
CA MET A 18 -5.77 1.94 14.20
C MET A 18 -5.43 0.44 14.23
N ASN A 19 -5.31 -0.24 13.07
CA ASN A 19 -4.82 -1.62 12.99
C ASN A 19 -3.52 -1.76 12.18
N ASP A 20 -2.76 -0.67 11.99
CA ASP A 20 -1.38 -0.75 11.51
C ASP A 20 -0.46 -1.27 12.63
N TYR A 21 0.08 -2.48 12.45
CA TYR A 21 1.00 -3.08 13.43
C TYR A 21 2.41 -2.53 13.31
N MET A 22 2.92 -1.90 14.38
CA MET A 22 4.21 -1.16 14.38
C MET A 22 5.27 -1.72 15.34
N GLU A 23 4.97 -2.76 16.13
CA GLU A 23 5.90 -3.23 17.18
C GLU A 23 7.11 -4.01 16.65
N GLY A 24 7.20 -4.26 15.34
CA GLY A 24 8.44 -4.77 14.75
C GLY A 24 8.30 -5.32 13.34
N ASN A 25 9.45 -5.57 12.75
CA ASN A 25 9.59 -6.07 11.39
C ASN A 25 9.51 -7.60 11.36
N PHE A 26 8.82 -8.17 10.38
CA PHE A 26 8.72 -9.62 10.19
C PHE A 26 9.46 -10.11 8.92
N PHE A 27 10.20 -9.21 8.24
CA PHE A 27 11.09 -9.50 7.11
C PHE A 27 12.56 -9.61 7.53
N ASN A 28 13.30 -10.57 6.97
CA ASN A 28 14.73 -10.80 7.27
C ASN A 28 15.03 -11.09 8.76
N VAL A 29 14.04 -11.60 9.49
CA VAL A 29 14.16 -11.97 10.90
C VAL A 29 14.12 -13.49 11.06
N THR A 30 14.38 -13.97 12.26
CA THR A 30 14.24 -15.39 12.60
C THR A 30 12.79 -15.88 12.44
N GLY A 31 12.59 -17.19 12.34
CA GLY A 31 11.25 -17.77 12.30
C GLY A 31 10.43 -17.44 13.55
N GLU A 32 11.09 -17.36 14.71
CA GLU A 32 10.48 -17.00 15.99
C GLU A 32 10.00 -15.54 16.01
N GLU A 33 10.84 -14.59 15.60
CA GLU A 33 10.46 -13.16 15.51
C GLU A 33 9.33 -12.95 14.51
N LYS A 34 9.39 -13.62 13.35
CA LYS A 34 8.30 -13.57 12.36
C LYS A 34 6.99 -14.09 12.95
N ALA A 35 7.01 -15.20 13.68
CA ALA A 35 5.83 -15.77 14.33
C ALA A 35 5.29 -14.82 15.41
N LYS A 36 6.16 -14.26 16.25
CA LYS A 36 5.81 -13.26 17.28
C LYS A 36 5.06 -12.07 16.67
N HIS A 37 5.62 -11.44 15.64
CA HIS A 37 5.01 -10.27 15.00
C HIS A 37 3.74 -10.61 14.22
N THR A 38 3.67 -11.81 13.62
CA THR A 38 2.43 -12.29 12.98
C THR A 38 1.31 -12.43 14.00
N ILE A 39 1.59 -13.02 15.17
CA ILE A 39 0.62 -13.15 16.25
C ILE A 39 0.23 -11.77 16.79
N GLY A 40 1.20 -10.88 17.02
CA GLY A 40 0.95 -9.52 17.49
C GLY A 40 0.03 -8.73 16.54
N ALA A 41 0.26 -8.78 15.24
CA ALA A 41 -0.59 -8.12 14.24
C ALA A 41 -2.03 -8.67 14.24
N LYS A 42 -2.20 -9.99 14.42
CA LYS A 42 -3.52 -10.60 14.57
C LYS A 42 -4.20 -10.16 15.86
N GLN A 43 -3.47 -10.12 16.98
CA GLN A 43 -3.99 -9.66 18.26
C GLN A 43 -4.44 -8.20 18.18
N LEU A 44 -3.66 -7.31 17.55
CA LEU A 44 -4.07 -5.93 17.32
C LEU A 44 -5.38 -5.82 16.52
N SER A 45 -5.54 -6.65 15.49
CA SER A 45 -6.79 -6.69 14.71
C SER A 45 -7.98 -7.16 15.55
N LEU A 46 -7.78 -8.14 16.42
CA LEU A 46 -8.80 -8.64 17.35
C LEU A 46 -9.12 -7.61 18.44
N SER A 47 -8.13 -6.88 18.94
CA SER A 47 -8.34 -5.78 19.89
C SER A 47 -9.17 -4.66 19.29
N LEU A 48 -8.93 -4.30 18.03
CA LEU A 48 -9.77 -3.32 17.32
C LEU A 48 -11.21 -3.83 17.17
N LEU A 49 -11.40 -5.09 16.77
CA LEU A 49 -12.74 -5.67 16.68
C LEU A 49 -13.45 -5.67 18.04
N TYR A 50 -12.75 -6.08 19.10
CA TYR A 50 -13.30 -6.10 20.44
C TYR A 50 -13.74 -4.70 20.88
N TRP A 51 -12.88 -3.70 20.68
CA TRP A 51 -13.22 -2.29 20.92
C TRP A 51 -14.44 -1.84 20.12
N LEU A 52 -14.54 -2.22 18.83
CA LEU A 52 -15.74 -1.94 18.02
C LEU A 52 -16.99 -2.59 18.62
N GLN A 53 -16.89 -3.81 19.14
CA GLN A 53 -18.02 -4.52 19.73
C GLN A 53 -18.47 -3.95 21.08
N THR A 54 -17.56 -3.38 21.87
CA THR A 54 -17.83 -3.05 23.28
C THR A 54 -17.82 -1.56 23.61
N GLU A 55 -17.02 -0.75 22.92
CA GLU A 55 -16.66 0.59 23.38
C GLU A 55 -16.77 1.68 22.30
N ALA A 56 -16.80 1.31 21.02
CA ALA A 56 -16.90 2.29 19.94
C ALA A 56 -18.18 3.14 20.07
N PRO A 57 -18.08 4.48 20.08
CA PRO A 57 -19.24 5.34 20.23
C PRO A 57 -20.18 5.21 19.03
N HIS A 58 -21.48 5.32 19.26
CA HIS A 58 -22.45 5.44 18.18
C HIS A 58 -22.39 6.84 17.56
N ASP A 59 -22.66 6.96 16.26
CA ASP A 59 -22.47 8.20 15.48
C ASP A 59 -23.24 9.42 16.04
N HIS A 60 -24.34 9.18 16.75
CA HIS A 60 -25.19 10.21 17.35
C HIS A 60 -24.97 10.40 18.86
N GLY A 61 -23.94 9.75 19.43
CA GLY A 61 -23.52 9.92 20.83
C GLY A 61 -24.38 9.19 21.87
N GLU A 62 -25.46 8.52 21.47
CA GLU A 62 -26.28 7.68 22.36
C GLU A 62 -25.81 6.23 22.28
N GLY A 63 -24.98 5.80 23.23
CA GLY A 63 -24.55 4.40 23.36
C GLY A 63 -23.13 4.11 22.85
N VAL A 64 -22.68 2.88 23.12
CA VAL A 64 -21.37 2.37 22.75
C VAL A 64 -21.47 0.90 22.32
N GLY A 65 -20.53 0.48 21.49
CA GLY A 65 -20.34 -0.90 21.08
C GLY A 65 -21.32 -1.36 20.00
N TRP A 66 -20.81 -2.24 19.14
CA TRP A 66 -21.55 -2.87 18.05
C TRP A 66 -21.48 -4.41 18.20
N PRO A 67 -22.20 -5.01 19.16
CA PRO A 67 -22.05 -6.43 19.50
C PRO A 67 -22.45 -7.39 18.36
N GLY A 68 -23.18 -6.90 17.36
CA GLY A 68 -23.53 -7.67 16.15
C GLY A 68 -22.40 -7.80 15.14
N LEU A 69 -21.29 -7.06 15.28
CA LEU A 69 -20.12 -7.25 14.44
C LEU A 69 -19.52 -8.62 14.70
N ARG A 70 -19.19 -9.34 13.63
CA ARG A 70 -18.51 -10.64 13.69
C ARG A 70 -17.49 -10.74 12.58
N LEU A 71 -16.50 -11.59 12.77
CA LEU A 71 -15.64 -12.02 11.68
C LEU A 71 -16.40 -12.99 10.76
N CYS A 72 -15.97 -13.03 9.50
CA CYS A 72 -16.56 -13.88 8.46
C CYS A 72 -15.52 -14.85 7.86
N PRO A 73 -15.16 -15.94 8.58
CA PRO A 73 -14.31 -17.03 8.09
C PRO A 73 -14.66 -17.53 6.68
N GLU A 74 -15.96 -17.55 6.35
CA GLU A 74 -16.50 -17.96 5.07
C GLU A 74 -16.09 -17.02 3.92
N VAL A 75 -15.86 -15.74 4.21
CA VAL A 75 -15.42 -14.74 3.22
C VAL A 75 -13.90 -14.75 3.09
N THR A 76 -13.19 -14.76 4.22
CA THR A 76 -11.72 -14.73 4.21
C THR A 76 -11.09 -16.07 3.88
N GLY A 77 -11.83 -17.18 4.02
CA GLY A 77 -11.31 -18.54 3.88
C GLY A 77 -10.27 -18.90 4.95
N THR A 78 -10.36 -18.29 6.14
CA THR A 78 -9.45 -18.51 7.27
C THR A 78 -10.25 -18.95 8.50
N GLN A 79 -9.70 -19.86 9.31
CA GLN A 79 -10.40 -20.36 10.50
C GLN A 79 -10.68 -19.28 11.54
N ASP A 80 -9.82 -18.26 11.62
CA ASP A 80 -9.93 -17.15 12.56
C ASP A 80 -10.72 -15.95 11.99
N GLY A 81 -11.15 -16.00 10.73
CA GLY A 81 -11.88 -14.90 10.08
C GLY A 81 -11.05 -13.64 9.80
N LEU A 82 -9.73 -13.69 10.04
CA LEU A 82 -8.79 -12.62 9.71
C LEU A 82 -8.28 -12.74 8.26
N ALA A 83 -7.63 -11.69 7.75
CA ALA A 83 -7.03 -11.74 6.42
C ALA A 83 -6.00 -12.88 6.28
N LYS A 84 -5.94 -13.50 5.09
CA LYS A 84 -5.02 -14.63 4.79
C LYS A 84 -3.54 -14.26 4.96
N ALA A 85 -3.20 -12.99 4.78
CA ALA A 85 -1.87 -12.44 4.94
C ALA A 85 -1.96 -10.99 5.40
N ALA A 86 -0.90 -10.51 6.04
CA ALA A 86 -0.76 -9.10 6.38
C ALA A 86 -0.70 -8.24 5.10
N TYR A 87 -1.35 -7.08 5.14
CA TYR A 87 -1.21 -6.08 4.08
C TYR A 87 0.10 -5.30 4.27
N ILE A 88 1.01 -5.44 3.32
CA ILE A 88 2.35 -4.86 3.40
C ILE A 88 2.47 -3.66 2.47
N ARG A 89 2.82 -2.50 3.05
CA ARG A 89 2.93 -1.22 2.34
C ARG A 89 4.25 -1.08 1.58
N GLU A 90 5.32 -1.75 2.02
CA GLU A 90 6.63 -1.67 1.38
C GLU A 90 7.22 -3.05 1.10
N SER A 91 7.64 -3.26 -0.15
CA SER A 91 8.25 -4.51 -0.59
C SER A 91 9.75 -4.36 -0.80
N ARG A 92 10.46 -5.47 -0.96
CA ARG A 92 11.82 -5.45 -1.51
C ARG A 92 11.76 -4.94 -2.95
N ARG A 93 12.55 -3.92 -3.26
CA ARG A 93 12.63 -3.33 -4.61
C ARG A 93 13.80 -3.87 -5.40
N ILE A 94 13.62 -3.93 -6.72
CA ILE A 94 14.73 -4.17 -7.64
C ILE A 94 15.68 -2.97 -7.64
N VAL A 95 16.95 -3.21 -7.97
CA VAL A 95 17.81 -2.16 -8.50
C VAL A 95 17.44 -2.00 -9.98
N SER A 96 16.68 -0.98 -10.29
CA SER A 96 16.08 -0.74 -11.60
C SER A 96 16.98 0.10 -12.51
N LYS A 97 16.73 0.05 -13.82
CA LYS A 97 17.39 0.93 -14.80
C LYS A 97 17.07 2.42 -14.58
N PHE A 98 15.96 2.72 -13.91
CA PHE A 98 15.57 4.08 -13.54
C PHE A 98 14.91 4.10 -12.15
N THR A 99 15.38 4.97 -11.27
CA THR A 99 14.79 5.16 -9.93
C THR A 99 14.00 6.44 -9.88
N ILE A 100 12.71 6.34 -9.56
CA ILE A 100 11.83 7.50 -9.41
C ILE A 100 12.08 8.16 -8.06
N THR A 101 12.43 9.45 -8.06
CA THR A 101 12.65 10.28 -6.87
C THR A 101 11.57 11.36 -6.72
N GLU A 102 11.52 12.01 -5.56
CA GLU A 102 10.54 13.07 -5.28
C GLU A 102 10.65 14.22 -6.30
N ALA A 103 11.86 14.49 -6.80
CA ALA A 103 12.13 15.50 -7.83
C ALA A 103 11.35 15.28 -9.13
N HIS A 104 10.80 14.07 -9.34
CA HIS A 104 9.96 13.79 -10.48
C HIS A 104 8.46 14.05 -10.22
N VAL A 105 7.99 14.02 -8.98
CA VAL A 105 6.53 13.97 -8.69
C VAL A 105 6.06 14.88 -7.55
N GLY A 106 6.92 15.25 -6.59
CA GLY A 106 6.58 16.08 -5.45
C GLY A 106 6.27 17.52 -5.89
N THR A 107 5.13 18.07 -5.48
CA THR A 107 4.64 19.36 -5.99
C THR A 107 5.63 20.48 -5.72
N GLU A 108 6.07 20.62 -4.46
CA GLU A 108 6.99 21.68 -4.03
C GLU A 108 8.36 21.52 -4.70
N MET A 109 8.93 20.32 -4.68
CA MET A 109 10.21 20.05 -5.35
C MET A 109 10.15 20.30 -6.86
N ARG A 110 9.02 20.03 -7.51
CA ARG A 110 8.82 20.37 -8.93
C ARG A 110 8.73 21.89 -9.15
N MET A 111 8.09 22.63 -8.24
CA MET A 111 8.05 24.10 -8.31
C MET A 111 9.46 24.67 -8.16
N GLU A 112 10.24 24.21 -7.18
CA GLU A 112 11.62 24.63 -6.96
C GLU A 112 12.51 24.36 -8.17
N ILE A 113 12.42 23.15 -8.74
CA ILE A 113 13.24 22.75 -9.90
C ILE A 113 12.88 23.54 -11.16
N THR A 114 11.60 23.87 -11.36
CA THR A 114 11.13 24.47 -12.62
C THR A 114 10.91 25.98 -12.57
N GLY A 115 10.87 26.56 -11.36
CA GLY A 115 10.47 27.95 -11.14
C GLY A 115 9.01 28.25 -11.47
N LYS A 116 8.17 27.22 -11.68
CA LYS A 116 6.75 27.38 -12.00
C LYS A 116 5.88 27.41 -10.76
N ASP A 117 4.79 28.13 -10.83
CA ASP A 117 3.76 28.14 -9.79
C ASP A 117 2.93 26.85 -9.80
N LYS A 118 2.23 26.62 -8.67
CA LYS A 118 1.41 25.42 -8.45
C LYS A 118 0.34 25.17 -9.54
N SER A 119 -0.17 26.22 -10.17
CA SER A 119 -1.17 26.12 -11.24
C SER A 119 -0.61 25.65 -12.58
N GLU A 120 0.71 25.73 -12.78
CA GLU A 120 1.37 25.44 -14.06
C GLU A 120 2.37 24.29 -13.98
N VAL A 121 2.82 23.96 -12.77
CA VAL A 121 3.80 22.91 -12.53
C VAL A 121 3.21 21.53 -12.84
N THR A 122 4.02 20.69 -13.49
CA THR A 122 3.69 19.29 -13.79
C THR A 122 4.78 18.36 -13.25
N ALA A 123 4.42 17.09 -13.08
CA ALA A 123 5.40 16.05 -12.85
C ALA A 123 6.45 16.04 -13.98
N HIS A 124 7.64 15.55 -13.69
CA HIS A 124 8.71 15.44 -14.68
C HIS A 124 8.21 14.56 -15.85
N PRO A 125 8.24 15.06 -17.10
CA PRO A 125 7.81 14.29 -18.25
C PRO A 125 8.85 13.21 -18.56
N PHE A 126 8.41 11.96 -18.65
CA PHE A 126 9.26 10.85 -19.06
C PHE A 126 9.13 10.60 -20.56
N GLY A 127 10.25 10.29 -21.23
CA GLY A 127 10.25 9.89 -22.64
C GLY A 127 9.77 8.45 -22.88
N PHE A 128 9.90 7.57 -21.88
CA PHE A 128 9.51 6.17 -21.94
C PHE A 128 8.57 5.83 -20.78
N THR A 129 7.27 5.82 -21.05
CA THR A 129 6.21 5.65 -20.06
C THR A 129 5.33 4.46 -20.42
N VAL A 130 4.82 3.76 -19.40
CA VAL A 130 3.94 2.58 -19.56
C VAL A 130 2.63 2.71 -18.79
N GLY A 131 2.39 3.87 -18.18
CA GLY A 131 1.21 4.09 -17.37
C GLY A 131 1.26 5.44 -16.66
N ILE A 132 0.20 5.73 -15.91
CA ILE A 132 0.05 6.97 -15.15
C ILE A 132 -0.46 6.67 -13.74
N GLY A 133 -0.23 7.60 -12.82
CA GLY A 133 -0.72 7.53 -11.45
C GLY A 133 -0.99 8.91 -10.89
N SER A 134 -1.86 8.96 -9.89
CA SER A 134 -2.13 10.19 -9.13
C SER A 134 -2.51 9.78 -7.72
N TYR A 135 -1.60 10.04 -6.78
CA TYR A 135 -1.82 9.85 -5.36
C TYR A 135 -0.77 10.63 -4.58
N ARG A 136 -1.13 11.18 -3.42
CA ARG A 136 -0.19 11.91 -2.54
C ARG A 136 0.95 11.00 -2.09
N ILE A 137 2.09 11.57 -1.73
CA ILE A 137 3.14 10.78 -1.08
C ILE A 137 2.70 10.58 0.37
N ASP A 138 2.21 9.38 0.67
CA ASP A 138 1.68 8.97 1.98
C ASP A 138 2.54 7.82 2.54
N LEU A 139 3.25 8.09 3.62
CA LEU A 139 4.03 7.08 4.35
C LEU A 139 3.57 7.03 5.80
N HIS A 140 3.20 5.82 6.21
CA HIS A 140 2.82 5.52 7.59
C HIS A 140 4.07 5.40 8.47
N PRO A 141 3.92 5.54 9.80
CA PRO A 141 5.04 5.35 10.72
C PRO A 141 5.74 4.01 10.49
N SER A 142 7.06 4.03 10.61
CA SER A 142 7.88 2.83 10.40
C SER A 142 8.13 2.11 11.72
N THR A 143 8.44 0.82 11.65
CA THR A 143 8.92 0.06 12.83
C THR A 143 10.30 0.53 13.32
N GLY A 144 10.95 1.43 12.59
CA GLY A 144 12.21 2.08 12.96
C GLY A 144 12.03 3.38 13.76
N GLY A 145 10.80 3.83 13.97
CA GLY A 145 10.49 5.05 14.72
C GLY A 145 10.33 6.31 13.87
N ASP A 146 10.32 6.19 12.53
CA ASP A 146 10.00 7.30 11.65
C ASP A 146 8.51 7.64 11.75
N ASN A 147 8.19 8.93 11.75
CA ASN A 147 6.80 9.39 11.82
C ASN A 147 6.16 9.46 10.42
N TYR A 148 4.86 9.76 10.40
CA TYR A 148 4.06 9.94 9.20
C TYR A 148 4.61 11.03 8.27
N ILE A 149 4.62 10.76 6.97
CA ILE A 149 4.97 11.73 5.91
C ILE A 149 3.78 11.85 4.96
N ASP A 150 3.29 13.07 4.79
CA ASP A 150 2.27 13.42 3.78
C ASP A 150 2.73 14.63 2.96
N ILE A 151 3.06 14.39 1.69
CA ILE A 151 3.55 15.40 0.75
C ILE A 151 2.65 15.43 -0.48
N SER A 152 2.36 16.63 -0.96
CA SER A 152 1.61 16.83 -2.20
C SER A 152 2.41 16.30 -3.40
N SER A 153 1.76 15.56 -4.28
CA SER A 153 2.33 15.10 -5.55
C SER A 153 1.45 15.55 -6.71
N LEU A 154 2.06 15.64 -7.89
CA LEU A 154 1.39 15.94 -9.15
C LEU A 154 1.02 14.62 -9.84
N PRO A 155 -0.03 14.57 -10.68
CA PRO A 155 -0.27 13.42 -11.56
C PRO A 155 1.00 13.08 -12.35
N PHE A 156 1.40 11.81 -12.32
CA PHE A 156 2.72 11.36 -12.77
C PHE A 156 2.62 10.16 -13.70
N GLN A 157 3.76 9.81 -14.30
CA GLN A 157 3.91 8.72 -15.26
C GLN A 157 4.73 7.57 -14.65
N ILE A 158 4.43 6.33 -15.03
CA ILE A 158 5.22 5.15 -14.68
C ILE A 158 6.32 4.99 -15.72
N HIS A 159 7.57 5.26 -15.34
CA HIS A 159 8.73 5.13 -16.22
C HIS A 159 9.04 3.65 -16.52
N LEU A 160 9.15 3.25 -17.79
CA LEU A 160 9.43 1.86 -18.19
C LEU A 160 10.66 1.27 -17.49
N GLY A 161 11.75 2.04 -17.44
CA GLY A 161 13.00 1.64 -16.78
C GLY A 161 12.87 1.36 -15.27
N SER A 162 11.79 1.82 -14.61
CA SER A 162 11.53 1.48 -13.20
C SER A 162 11.05 0.04 -13.01
N LEU A 163 10.50 -0.60 -14.05
CA LEU A 163 10.09 -2.00 -14.04
C LEU A 163 11.25 -2.96 -14.35
N ILE A 164 12.33 -2.45 -14.93
CA ILE A 164 13.41 -3.27 -15.51
C ILE A 164 14.61 -3.34 -14.56
N PRO A 165 14.99 -4.54 -14.07
CA PRO A 165 16.17 -4.70 -13.23
C PRO A 165 17.48 -4.52 -14.01
N ILE A 166 18.53 -4.03 -13.34
CA ILE A 166 19.89 -3.91 -13.92
C ILE A 166 20.56 -5.28 -14.01
N ARG A 167 20.48 -6.07 -12.93
CA ARG A 167 21.31 -7.27 -12.74
C ARG A 167 20.80 -8.50 -13.48
N VAL A 168 19.49 -8.65 -13.64
CA VAL A 168 18.85 -9.86 -14.19
C VAL A 168 18.07 -9.52 -15.45
N THR A 169 18.02 -10.47 -16.37
CA THR A 169 17.26 -10.36 -17.63
C THR A 169 16.03 -11.25 -17.57
N ASN A 170 15.05 -11.01 -18.45
CA ASN A 170 13.80 -11.78 -18.51
C ASN A 170 12.99 -11.77 -17.19
N LEU A 171 13.02 -10.63 -16.50
CA LEU A 171 12.25 -10.38 -15.28
C LEU A 171 11.75 -8.93 -15.30
N LEU A 172 10.49 -8.72 -14.94
CA LEU A 172 9.89 -7.41 -14.75
C LEU A 172 9.35 -7.28 -13.33
N ALA A 173 9.54 -6.12 -12.71
CA ALA A 173 8.80 -5.74 -11.52
C ALA A 173 7.37 -5.35 -11.94
N ALA A 174 6.37 -5.77 -11.15
CA ALA A 174 4.96 -5.76 -11.54
C ALA A 174 4.03 -5.30 -10.39
N CYS A 175 4.60 -4.63 -9.37
CA CYS A 175 3.94 -4.31 -8.12
C CYS A 175 4.75 -3.22 -7.37
N LYS A 176 4.64 -3.14 -6.04
CA LYS A 176 5.41 -2.30 -5.10
C LYS A 176 6.94 -2.49 -5.16
N ASN A 177 7.44 -3.35 -6.04
CA ASN A 177 8.84 -3.77 -6.14
C ASN A 177 9.61 -3.06 -7.26
N ILE A 178 9.01 -2.09 -7.96
CA ILE A 178 9.65 -1.25 -8.98
C ILE A 178 10.71 -0.31 -8.38
N GLY A 179 11.46 0.35 -9.26
CA GLY A 179 12.44 1.37 -8.93
C GLY A 179 11.88 2.68 -8.42
N THR A 180 11.61 2.76 -7.12
CA THR A 180 11.22 3.98 -6.39
C THR A 180 12.12 4.19 -5.17
N THR A 181 12.21 5.41 -4.68
CA THR A 181 12.76 5.69 -3.34
C THR A 181 11.73 5.30 -2.27
N HIS A 182 12.12 5.23 -1.00
CA HIS A 182 11.16 5.08 0.10
C HIS A 182 10.08 6.18 0.06
N ILE A 183 10.50 7.43 -0.16
CA ILE A 183 9.61 8.59 -0.30
C ILE A 183 8.62 8.40 -1.46
N THR A 184 9.08 8.19 -2.69
CA THR A 184 8.16 8.09 -3.84
C THR A 184 7.36 6.80 -3.86
N ASN A 185 7.81 5.75 -3.18
CA ASN A 185 6.98 4.57 -3.00
C ASN A 185 5.64 4.92 -2.34
N GLY A 186 5.59 5.96 -1.50
CA GLY A 186 4.35 6.46 -0.87
C GLY A 186 3.23 6.78 -1.85
N CYS A 187 3.54 7.24 -3.08
CA CYS A 187 2.55 7.50 -4.11
C CYS A 187 2.42 6.40 -5.19
N TYR A 188 3.46 5.56 -5.37
CA TYR A 188 3.42 4.48 -6.37
C TYR A 188 2.84 3.16 -5.85
N ARG A 189 2.83 2.94 -4.52
CA ARG A 189 2.37 1.69 -3.90
C ARG A 189 0.85 1.53 -3.80
N LEU A 190 0.09 2.59 -4.09
CA LEU A 190 -1.36 2.56 -3.90
C LEU A 190 -2.03 1.70 -4.95
N HIS A 191 -3.08 0.96 -4.54
CA HIS A 191 -3.71 -0.07 -5.35
C HIS A 191 -3.99 0.33 -6.81
N PRO A 192 -4.52 1.53 -7.14
CA PRO A 192 -4.74 1.91 -8.54
C PRO A 192 -3.45 2.00 -9.35
N VAL A 193 -2.38 2.56 -8.77
CA VAL A 193 -1.07 2.69 -9.44
C VAL A 193 -0.35 1.34 -9.47
N GLU A 194 -0.43 0.58 -8.39
CA GLU A 194 0.12 -0.77 -8.27
C GLU A 194 -0.48 -1.73 -9.31
N TRP A 195 -1.79 -1.71 -9.51
CA TRP A 195 -2.45 -2.51 -10.54
C TRP A 195 -2.03 -2.07 -11.94
N ASN A 196 -1.91 -0.76 -12.17
CA ASN A 196 -1.40 -0.22 -13.44
C ASN A 196 0.02 -0.73 -13.73
N ILE A 197 0.92 -0.73 -12.73
CA ILE A 197 2.27 -1.30 -12.86
C ILE A 197 2.20 -2.79 -13.25
N GLY A 198 1.33 -3.57 -12.62
CA GLY A 198 1.15 -4.99 -12.93
C GLY A 198 0.62 -5.24 -14.34
N GLU A 199 -0.38 -4.46 -14.76
CA GLU A 199 -0.93 -4.49 -16.11
C GLU A 199 0.14 -4.12 -17.14
N ALA A 200 0.86 -3.01 -16.93
CA ALA A 200 1.95 -2.57 -17.78
C ALA A 200 3.05 -3.64 -17.92
N ALA A 201 3.43 -4.28 -16.82
CA ALA A 201 4.40 -5.37 -16.83
C ALA A 201 3.89 -6.58 -17.63
N GLY A 202 2.61 -6.95 -17.47
CA GLY A 202 1.98 -8.04 -18.21
C GLY A 202 1.92 -7.78 -19.71
N TYR A 203 1.49 -6.58 -20.13
CA TYR A 203 1.49 -6.16 -21.53
C TYR A 203 2.90 -6.16 -22.13
N LEU A 204 3.89 -5.63 -21.41
CA LEU A 204 5.26 -5.62 -21.86
C LEU A 204 5.83 -7.04 -22.04
N ALA A 205 5.53 -7.94 -21.11
CA ALA A 205 5.96 -9.34 -21.20
C ALA A 205 5.33 -10.08 -22.40
N ALA A 206 4.10 -9.73 -22.80
CA ALA A 206 3.45 -10.30 -23.97
C ALA A 206 3.94 -9.70 -25.29
N TRP A 207 4.47 -8.47 -25.26
CA TRP A 207 4.96 -7.75 -26.44
C TRP A 207 6.37 -8.17 -26.86
N CYS A 208 7.25 -8.48 -25.90
CA CYS A 208 8.66 -8.84 -26.12
C CYS A 208 8.86 -10.34 -26.38
#